data_AF-A0A9P4WUC9-F1
#
_entry.id   AF-A0A9P4WUC9-F1
#
_cell.length_a   1.000
_cell.length_b   1.000
_cell.length_c   1.000
_cell.angle_alpha   90.00
_cell.angle_beta   90.00
_cell.angle_gamma   90.00
#
_symmetry.space_group_name_H-M   'P 1'
#
loop_
_entity.id
_entity.type
_entity.pdbx_description
1 polymer ?
#
loop_
_entity_poly.entity_id
_entity_poly.type
_entity_poly.pdbx_seq_one_letter_code
_entity_poly.pdbx_strand_id
1 'polypeptide(L)'
;MFDFTSEDWVAHLESWYSFDRHLWLHNPSDPYYKAMQKFQKFTDRIITALRRDDDTSWALIQYDQLQNIYDGLPRFRTEAKEKSFRTWIKGATLKHPERRTAKQYQWLFIVDLQVATPTGDIALMVLQAIHCLTMWENRALGVDNLSVDPDDTEYFFRNKHAVKDVVGKQSGLGEPCGICTNDFDTGSHRPQQGPCGHIYCHECFKNTLAHALKPPEAKYTCAFCRSCLVCGASSCEDHISTHEKVPPYPLGVLLSDPHLLCTPEEDYCAADEMLYGLSPKRYWAFREQSRELRSSLSAQLYILNHALDPNHESRAKAEVDQSLKQLKDMAIEGRKLTLQDLEMERLAAAFIGKDDSLD
;
A
#
# COMPACT_ATOMS: atom_id res chain seq x y z
N MET A 1 -22.03 -3.56 -20.05
CA MET A 1 -21.82 -4.80 -19.27
C MET A 1 -21.46 -5.87 -20.29
N PHE A 2 -20.32 -6.55 -20.13
CA PHE A 2 -20.02 -7.67 -21.01
C PHE A 2 -20.74 -8.89 -20.44
N ASP A 3 -21.61 -9.53 -21.22
CA ASP A 3 -22.27 -10.77 -20.81
C ASP A 3 -21.26 -11.93 -20.87
N PHE A 4 -20.39 -12.01 -19.86
CA PHE A 4 -19.48 -13.14 -19.71
C PHE A 4 -20.26 -14.36 -19.24
N THR A 5 -20.15 -15.46 -19.98
CA THR A 5 -20.61 -16.78 -19.50
C THR A 5 -19.69 -17.32 -18.41
N SER A 6 -20.12 -18.35 -17.68
CA SER A 6 -19.25 -19.08 -16.73
C SER A 6 -17.94 -19.55 -17.37
N GLU A 7 -18.01 -20.06 -18.60
CA GLU A 7 -16.83 -20.52 -19.35
C GLU A 7 -15.92 -19.36 -19.78
N ASP A 8 -16.48 -18.20 -20.15
CA ASP A 8 -15.66 -17.02 -20.45
C ASP A 8 -14.89 -16.56 -19.22
N TRP A 9 -15.53 -16.57 -18.04
CA TRP A 9 -14.87 -16.28 -16.78
C TRP A 9 -13.80 -17.31 -16.43
N VAL A 10 -14.08 -18.61 -16.56
CA VAL A 10 -13.09 -19.66 -16.33
C VAL A 10 -11.87 -19.46 -17.24
N ALA A 11 -12.09 -19.27 -18.54
CA ALA A 11 -11.02 -19.01 -19.51
C ALA A 11 -10.23 -17.74 -19.18
N HIS A 12 -10.92 -16.69 -18.72
CA HIS A 12 -10.29 -15.44 -18.29
C HIS A 12 -9.40 -15.64 -17.05
N LEU A 13 -9.91 -16.28 -16.00
CA LEU A 13 -9.18 -16.52 -14.76
C LEU A 13 -7.94 -17.40 -14.99
N GLU A 14 -8.09 -18.48 -15.76
CA GLU A 14 -6.97 -19.37 -16.11
C GLU A 14 -5.90 -18.68 -16.96
N SER A 15 -6.31 -17.75 -17.83
CA SER A 15 -5.38 -17.08 -18.75
C SER A 15 -4.62 -15.92 -18.11
N TRP A 16 -5.24 -15.22 -17.15
CA TRP A 16 -4.73 -13.96 -16.63
C TRP A 16 -4.33 -13.99 -15.15
N TYR A 17 -4.92 -14.90 -14.37
CA TYR A 17 -4.80 -14.92 -12.91
C TYR A 17 -4.44 -16.30 -12.32
N SER A 18 -4.05 -17.28 -13.15
CA SER A 18 -3.54 -18.57 -12.69
C SER A 18 -2.01 -18.68 -12.80
N PHE A 19 -1.36 -19.10 -11.71
CA PHE A 19 0.10 -19.25 -11.63
C PHE A 19 0.60 -20.63 -12.07
N ASP A 20 -0.27 -21.65 -12.14
CA ASP A 20 0.12 -23.04 -12.42
C ASP A 20 0.73 -23.24 -13.82
N ARG A 21 0.48 -22.30 -14.73
CA ARG A 21 1.05 -22.31 -16.09
C ARG A 21 2.45 -21.69 -16.16
N HIS A 22 2.98 -21.17 -15.05
CA HIS A 22 4.16 -20.32 -15.02
C HIS A 22 5.19 -20.83 -13.99
N LEU A 23 6.02 -21.79 -14.40
CA LEU A 23 7.02 -22.45 -13.54
C LEU A 23 7.93 -21.48 -12.76
N TRP A 24 8.22 -20.31 -13.33
CA TRP A 24 9.06 -19.27 -12.73
C TRP A 24 8.41 -18.57 -11.51
N LEU A 25 7.10 -18.70 -11.32
CA LEU A 25 6.42 -18.24 -10.10
C LEU A 25 6.61 -19.19 -8.91
N HIS A 26 7.08 -20.42 -9.15
CA HIS A 26 7.40 -21.38 -8.10
C HIS A 26 8.83 -21.19 -7.58
N ASN A 27 9.13 -20.03 -7.02
CA ASN A 27 10.32 -19.83 -6.21
C ASN A 27 9.92 -19.82 -4.73
N PRO A 28 10.09 -20.93 -3.98
CA PRO A 28 9.81 -20.97 -2.55
C PRO A 28 10.65 -19.99 -1.72
N SER A 29 11.75 -19.48 -2.29
CA SER A 29 12.63 -18.50 -1.66
C SER A 29 12.08 -17.07 -1.75
N ASP A 30 11.14 -16.81 -2.65
CA ASP A 30 10.44 -15.53 -2.72
C ASP A 30 9.59 -15.36 -1.45
N PRO A 31 9.80 -14.30 -0.66
CA PRO A 31 9.05 -14.10 0.57
C PRO A 31 7.54 -13.94 0.36
N TYR A 32 7.11 -13.50 -0.82
CA TYR A 32 5.69 -13.30 -1.14
C TYR A 32 5.02 -14.56 -1.70
N TYR A 33 5.80 -15.61 -2.00
CA TYR A 33 5.31 -16.85 -2.61
C TYR A 33 4.12 -17.46 -1.86
N LYS A 34 4.17 -17.46 -0.51
CA LYS A 34 3.06 -17.98 0.31
C LYS A 34 1.79 -17.18 0.12
N ALA A 35 1.86 -15.85 0.08
CA ALA A 35 0.70 -14.99 -0.14
C ALA A 35 0.13 -15.18 -1.55
N MET A 36 1.01 -15.29 -2.56
CA MET A 36 0.64 -15.63 -3.93
C MET A 36 -0.10 -16.97 -4.01
N GLN A 37 0.45 -18.03 -3.43
CA GLN A 37 -0.22 -19.34 -3.40
C GLN A 37 -1.59 -19.30 -2.71
N LYS A 38 -1.76 -18.45 -1.69
CA LYS A 38 -3.06 -18.29 -1.03
C LYS A 38 -4.07 -17.61 -1.95
N PHE A 39 -3.66 -16.58 -2.67
CA PHE A 39 -4.51 -15.95 -3.68
C PHE A 39 -4.82 -16.91 -4.84
N GLN A 40 -3.85 -17.71 -5.30
CA GLN A 40 -4.07 -18.73 -6.33
C GLN A 40 -5.16 -19.73 -5.92
N LYS A 41 -5.06 -20.25 -4.68
CA LYS A 41 -6.08 -21.16 -4.14
C LYS A 41 -7.46 -20.54 -4.09
N PHE A 42 -7.56 -19.22 -3.87
CA PHE A 42 -8.83 -18.51 -3.98
C PHE A 42 -9.35 -18.52 -5.42
N THR A 43 -8.50 -18.16 -6.39
CA THR A 43 -8.84 -18.18 -7.82
C THR A 43 -9.24 -19.56 -8.31
N ASP A 44 -8.52 -20.63 -7.93
CA ASP A 44 -8.83 -22.01 -8.31
C ASP A 44 -10.18 -22.47 -7.76
N ARG A 45 -10.53 -22.01 -6.55
CA ARG A 45 -11.83 -22.31 -5.94
C ARG A 45 -12.97 -21.60 -6.65
N ILE A 46 -12.75 -20.37 -7.13
CA ILE A 46 -13.72 -19.68 -8.00
C ILE A 46 -13.88 -20.46 -9.31
N ILE A 47 -12.79 -20.82 -9.98
CA ILE A 47 -12.84 -21.62 -11.23
C ILE A 47 -13.60 -22.94 -11.01
N THR A 48 -13.33 -23.61 -9.89
CA THR A 48 -14.00 -24.87 -9.54
C THR A 48 -15.49 -24.65 -9.29
N ALA A 49 -15.89 -23.56 -8.63
CA ALA A 49 -17.29 -23.23 -8.42
C ALA A 49 -17.99 -22.94 -9.77
N LEU A 50 -17.42 -22.06 -10.60
CA LEU A 50 -17.94 -21.74 -11.93
C LEU A 50 -18.16 -22.97 -12.81
N ARG A 51 -17.24 -23.94 -12.77
CA ARG A 51 -17.35 -25.21 -13.51
C ARG A 51 -18.42 -26.16 -12.99
N ARG A 52 -18.83 -26.03 -11.73
CA ARG A 52 -19.96 -26.80 -11.17
C ARG A 52 -21.30 -26.29 -11.66
N ASP A 53 -21.33 -25.07 -12.18
CA ASP A 53 -22.52 -24.42 -12.75
C ASP A 53 -23.70 -24.40 -11.77
N ASP A 54 -23.41 -24.14 -10.49
CA ASP A 54 -24.43 -24.01 -9.44
C ASP A 54 -24.97 -22.57 -9.30
N ASP A 55 -26.14 -22.41 -8.67
CA ASP A 55 -26.80 -21.11 -8.48
C ASP A 55 -25.89 -20.09 -7.77
N THR A 56 -25.03 -20.59 -6.87
CA THR A 56 -24.07 -19.76 -6.13
C THR A 56 -23.04 -19.15 -7.07
N SER A 57 -22.56 -19.93 -8.04
CA SER A 57 -21.60 -19.50 -9.06
C SER A 57 -22.22 -18.52 -10.04
N TRP A 58 -23.49 -18.71 -10.41
CA TRP A 58 -24.22 -17.74 -11.24
C TRP A 58 -24.41 -16.40 -10.55
N ALA A 59 -24.67 -16.38 -9.24
CA ALA A 59 -24.77 -15.14 -8.48
C ALA A 59 -23.46 -14.32 -8.50
N LEU A 60 -22.29 -14.97 -8.54
CA LEU A 60 -21.00 -14.27 -8.65
C LEU A 60 -20.87 -13.48 -9.97
N ILE A 61 -21.47 -14.00 -11.04
CA ILE A 61 -21.43 -13.39 -12.38
C ILE A 61 -22.51 -12.31 -12.50
N GLN A 62 -23.76 -12.64 -12.18
CA GLN A 62 -24.91 -11.75 -12.42
C GLN A 62 -24.83 -10.42 -11.66
N TYR A 63 -24.14 -10.39 -10.52
CA TYR A 63 -23.98 -9.19 -9.69
C TYR A 63 -22.59 -8.53 -9.84
N ASP A 64 -21.90 -8.77 -10.96
CA ASP A 64 -20.56 -8.22 -11.28
C ASP A 64 -19.52 -8.46 -10.17
N GLN A 65 -19.70 -9.48 -9.32
CA GLN A 65 -18.86 -9.66 -8.14
C GLN A 65 -17.45 -10.06 -8.54
N LEU A 66 -17.30 -10.92 -9.54
CA LEU A 66 -16.00 -11.28 -10.09
C LEU A 66 -15.30 -10.08 -10.72
N GLN A 67 -16.04 -9.22 -11.42
CA GLN A 67 -15.50 -7.98 -11.97
C GLN A 67 -14.99 -7.08 -10.83
N ASN A 68 -15.76 -6.92 -9.75
CA ASN A 68 -15.35 -6.17 -8.56
C ASN A 68 -14.10 -6.72 -7.86
N ILE A 69 -13.79 -8.02 -7.99
CA ILE A 69 -12.53 -8.59 -7.48
C ILE A 69 -11.38 -8.36 -8.46
N TYR A 70 -11.55 -8.76 -9.72
CA TYR A 70 -10.43 -8.89 -10.66
C TYR A 70 -10.11 -7.63 -11.46
N ASP A 71 -11.07 -6.72 -11.67
CA ASP A 71 -10.79 -5.48 -12.41
C ASP A 71 -9.79 -4.62 -11.65
N GLY A 72 -8.83 -4.06 -12.39
CA GLY A 72 -7.74 -3.25 -11.83
C GLY A 72 -6.64 -4.06 -11.14
N LEU A 73 -6.73 -5.39 -11.06
CA LEU A 73 -5.58 -6.21 -10.68
C LEU A 73 -4.55 -6.24 -11.83
N PRO A 74 -3.25 -6.23 -11.52
CA PRO A 74 -2.22 -6.51 -12.53
C PRO A 74 -2.46 -7.91 -13.14
N ARG A 75 -2.10 -8.08 -14.42
CA ARG A 75 -2.21 -9.37 -15.13
C ARG A 75 -0.86 -10.07 -15.21
N PHE A 76 -0.80 -11.41 -15.17
CA PHE A 76 0.48 -12.15 -14.93
C PHE A 76 1.01 -12.97 -16.12
N ARG A 77 0.74 -12.55 -17.36
CA ARG A 77 0.96 -13.38 -18.56
C ARG A 77 2.39 -13.44 -19.10
N THR A 78 3.24 -12.46 -18.78
CA THR A 78 4.61 -12.35 -19.34
C THR A 78 5.63 -12.06 -18.26
N GLU A 79 6.91 -12.37 -18.49
CA GLU A 79 8.01 -12.09 -17.55
C GLU A 79 8.09 -10.61 -17.15
N ALA A 80 7.96 -9.69 -18.11
CA ALA A 80 7.91 -8.25 -17.80
C ALA A 80 6.72 -7.90 -16.87
N LYS A 81 5.58 -8.56 -17.05
CA LYS A 81 4.39 -8.38 -16.19
C LYS A 81 4.55 -9.05 -14.83
N GLU A 82 5.34 -10.13 -14.74
CA GLU A 82 5.71 -10.76 -13.48
C GLU A 82 6.47 -9.79 -12.59
N LYS A 83 7.53 -9.14 -13.11
CA LYS A 83 8.30 -8.15 -12.32
C LYS A 83 7.41 -7.01 -11.81
N SER A 84 6.50 -6.52 -12.65
CA SER A 84 5.51 -5.52 -12.27
C SER A 84 4.54 -6.06 -11.20
N PHE A 85 4.12 -7.32 -11.29
CA PHE A 85 3.26 -7.93 -10.29
C PHE A 85 3.97 -8.16 -8.95
N ARG A 86 5.20 -8.66 -8.96
CA ARG A 86 6.02 -8.80 -7.75
C ARG A 86 6.21 -7.46 -7.07
N THR A 87 6.51 -6.42 -7.84
CA THR A 87 6.55 -5.03 -7.34
C THR A 87 5.21 -4.61 -6.73
N TRP A 88 4.10 -4.96 -7.38
CA TRP A 88 2.76 -4.66 -6.88
C TRP A 88 2.41 -5.40 -5.58
N ILE A 89 2.73 -6.70 -5.47
CA ILE A 89 2.54 -7.51 -4.25
C ILE A 89 3.43 -7.01 -3.12
N LYS A 90 4.68 -6.67 -3.43
CA LYS A 90 5.59 -6.02 -2.50
C LYS A 90 4.97 -4.73 -1.98
N GLY A 91 4.42 -3.90 -2.86
CA GLY A 91 3.67 -2.70 -2.50
C GLY A 91 2.45 -3.02 -1.62
N ALA A 92 1.66 -4.04 -1.95
CA ALA A 92 0.54 -4.45 -1.12
C ALA A 92 1.01 -4.85 0.28
N THR A 93 1.99 -5.72 0.38
CA THR A 93 2.46 -6.34 1.63
C THR A 93 3.19 -5.36 2.54
N LEU A 94 4.03 -4.49 1.97
CA LEU A 94 4.98 -3.67 2.72
C LEU A 94 4.47 -2.26 3.02
N LYS A 95 3.57 -1.68 2.20
CA LYS A 95 3.05 -0.32 2.45
C LYS A 95 2.17 -0.28 3.70
N HIS A 96 2.14 0.90 4.34
CA HIS A 96 1.12 1.25 5.32
C HIS A 96 -0.30 0.97 4.77
N PRO A 97 -1.27 0.47 5.56
CA PRO A 97 -2.61 0.12 5.08
C PRO A 97 -3.34 1.29 4.42
N GLU A 98 -3.10 2.51 4.91
CA GLU A 98 -3.67 3.75 4.41
C GLU A 98 -2.98 4.28 3.13
N ARG A 99 -1.84 3.69 2.76
CA ARG A 99 -1.10 3.99 1.51
C ARG A 99 -1.30 2.95 0.42
N ARG A 100 -1.98 1.84 0.73
CA ARG A 100 -2.34 0.81 -0.24
C ARG A 100 -3.41 1.36 -1.17
N THR A 101 -3.38 0.97 -2.43
CA THR A 101 -4.57 1.14 -3.27
C THR A 101 -5.71 0.25 -2.74
N ALA A 102 -6.95 0.58 -3.08
CA ALA A 102 -8.12 -0.27 -2.82
C ALA A 102 -7.87 -1.74 -3.19
N LYS A 103 -7.28 -1.96 -4.37
CA LYS A 103 -6.98 -3.30 -4.89
C LYS A 103 -5.87 -4.02 -4.15
N GLN A 104 -4.83 -3.31 -3.72
CA GLN A 104 -3.79 -3.87 -2.86
C GLN A 104 -4.36 -4.31 -1.51
N TYR A 105 -5.25 -3.51 -0.93
CA TYR A 105 -5.93 -3.84 0.32
C TYR A 105 -6.86 -5.05 0.16
N GLN A 106 -7.72 -5.06 -0.86
CA GLN A 106 -8.64 -6.16 -1.16
C GLN A 106 -7.90 -7.48 -1.40
N TRP A 107 -6.80 -7.46 -2.16
CA TRP A 107 -5.99 -8.64 -2.42
C TRP A 107 -5.41 -9.22 -1.14
N LEU A 108 -4.83 -8.38 -0.27
CA LEU A 108 -4.31 -8.84 1.03
C LEU A 108 -5.41 -9.39 1.94
N PHE A 109 -6.58 -8.75 1.93
CA PHE A 109 -7.73 -9.21 2.69
C PHE A 109 -8.17 -10.62 2.24
N ILE A 110 -8.21 -10.88 0.92
CA ILE A 110 -8.47 -12.22 0.36
C ILE A 110 -7.42 -13.23 0.82
N VAL A 111 -6.14 -12.85 0.80
CA VAL A 111 -5.04 -13.70 1.29
C VAL A 111 -5.24 -14.06 2.76
N ASP A 112 -5.55 -13.07 3.60
CA ASP A 112 -5.78 -13.29 5.03
C ASP A 112 -7.01 -14.16 5.30
N LEU A 113 -8.11 -13.94 4.57
CA LEU A 113 -9.29 -14.82 4.63
C LEU A 113 -8.94 -16.26 4.23
N GLN A 114 -8.16 -16.47 3.17
CA GLN A 114 -7.72 -17.83 2.78
C GLN A 114 -6.81 -18.49 3.80
N VAL A 115 -6.10 -17.71 4.61
CA VAL A 115 -5.32 -18.24 5.73
C VAL A 115 -6.23 -18.62 6.90
N ALA A 116 -7.22 -17.79 7.22
CA ALA A 116 -8.13 -18.01 8.34
C ALA A 116 -9.15 -19.12 8.07
N THR A 117 -9.71 -19.18 6.85
CA THR A 117 -10.80 -20.07 6.46
C THR A 117 -10.53 -20.74 5.11
N PRO A 118 -9.53 -21.65 5.02
CA PRO A 118 -9.08 -22.22 3.73
C PRO A 118 -10.17 -23.00 2.98
N THR A 119 -11.17 -23.52 3.70
CA THR A 119 -12.31 -24.28 3.15
C THR A 119 -13.65 -23.56 3.34
N GLY A 120 -13.65 -22.26 3.68
CA GLY A 120 -14.87 -21.48 3.87
C GLY A 120 -15.70 -21.38 2.59
N ASP A 121 -16.93 -20.87 2.65
CA ASP A 121 -17.77 -20.66 1.46
C ASP A 121 -17.12 -19.63 0.51
N ILE A 122 -16.97 -19.95 -0.78
CA ILE A 122 -16.26 -19.07 -1.73
C ILE A 122 -17.07 -17.81 -2.08
N ALA A 123 -18.39 -17.91 -2.17
CA ALA A 123 -19.24 -16.76 -2.46
C ALA A 123 -19.29 -15.79 -1.29
N LEU A 124 -19.38 -16.31 -0.06
CA LEU A 124 -19.24 -15.49 1.14
C LEU A 124 -17.89 -14.78 1.19
N MET A 125 -16.80 -15.46 0.85
CA MET A 125 -15.46 -14.83 0.80
C MET A 125 -15.38 -13.70 -0.25
N VAL A 126 -15.99 -13.89 -1.43
CA VAL A 126 -16.07 -12.84 -2.46
C VAL A 126 -16.85 -11.63 -1.95
N LEU A 127 -18.03 -11.85 -1.34
CA LEU A 127 -18.83 -10.78 -0.76
C LEU A 127 -18.08 -10.01 0.34
N GLN A 128 -17.40 -10.73 1.24
CA GLN A 128 -16.57 -10.11 2.28
C GLN A 128 -15.43 -9.28 1.67
N ALA A 129 -14.78 -9.78 0.62
CA ALA A 129 -13.71 -9.07 -0.07
C ALA A 129 -14.20 -7.83 -0.83
N ILE A 130 -15.45 -7.82 -1.30
CA ILE A 130 -16.06 -6.60 -1.87
C ILE A 130 -16.36 -5.61 -0.76
N HIS A 131 -17.04 -6.04 0.31
CA HIS A 131 -17.43 -5.16 1.42
C HIS A 131 -16.23 -4.57 2.17
N CYS A 132 -15.09 -5.26 2.19
CA CYS A 132 -13.87 -4.73 2.84
C CYS A 132 -13.39 -3.40 2.23
N LEU A 133 -13.74 -3.11 0.97
CA LEU A 133 -13.36 -1.88 0.30
C LEU A 133 -14.02 -0.66 0.92
N THR A 134 -15.29 -0.72 1.29
CA THR A 134 -15.97 0.40 1.95
C THR A 134 -15.31 0.72 3.29
N MET A 135 -14.95 -0.31 4.07
CA MET A 135 -14.22 -0.12 5.33
C MET A 135 -12.82 0.46 5.12
N TRP A 136 -12.17 0.10 4.01
CA TRP A 136 -10.88 0.68 3.64
C TRP A 136 -11.04 2.14 3.20
N GLU A 137 -11.99 2.44 2.31
CA GLU A 137 -12.26 3.80 1.81
C GLU A 137 -12.55 4.76 2.95
N ASN A 138 -13.45 4.39 3.88
CA ASN A 138 -13.80 5.25 5.02
C ASN A 138 -12.60 5.60 5.91
N ARG A 139 -11.61 4.70 6.02
CA ARG A 139 -10.39 4.95 6.81
C ARG A 139 -9.32 5.67 6.00
N ALA A 140 -8.99 5.14 4.83
CA ALA A 140 -7.91 5.64 3.99
C ALA A 140 -8.21 7.02 3.39
N LEU A 141 -9.49 7.33 3.15
CA LEU A 141 -9.94 8.60 2.59
C LEU A 141 -10.53 9.54 3.66
N GLY A 142 -10.47 9.17 4.94
CA GLY A 142 -10.88 10.06 6.03
C GLY A 142 -9.95 11.28 6.12
N VAL A 143 -10.52 12.46 6.36
CA VAL A 143 -9.77 13.73 6.38
C VAL A 143 -8.61 13.70 7.37
N ASP A 144 -8.83 13.16 8.58
CA ASP A 144 -7.80 13.02 9.60
C ASP A 144 -6.60 12.22 9.09
N ASN A 145 -6.86 11.11 8.40
CA ASN A 145 -5.81 10.29 7.78
C ASN A 145 -5.15 10.96 6.58
N LEU A 146 -5.91 11.69 5.77
CA LEU A 146 -5.36 12.37 4.59
C LEU A 146 -4.46 13.56 4.98
N SER A 147 -4.72 14.19 6.11
CA SER A 147 -3.97 15.35 6.60
C SER A 147 -2.51 15.04 7.00
N VAL A 148 -2.19 13.76 7.22
CA VAL A 148 -0.86 13.30 7.64
C VAL A 148 -0.35 12.24 6.67
N ASP A 149 0.94 12.29 6.34
CA ASP A 149 1.59 11.21 5.61
C ASP A 149 1.86 10.04 6.56
N PRO A 150 1.34 8.83 6.28
CA PRO A 150 1.61 7.68 7.13
C PRO A 150 3.10 7.34 7.13
N ASP A 151 3.61 6.97 8.30
CA ASP A 151 4.98 6.50 8.49
C ASP A 151 5.07 4.99 8.21
N ASP A 152 5.71 4.64 7.08
CA ASP A 152 5.94 3.25 6.70
C ASP A 152 6.89 2.53 7.65
N THR A 153 7.79 3.27 8.31
CA THR A 153 8.82 2.66 9.17
C THR A 153 8.17 1.96 10.34
N GLU A 154 7.22 2.59 11.03
CA GLU A 154 6.54 1.97 12.17
C GLU A 154 5.64 0.80 11.75
N TYR A 155 4.93 0.91 10.63
CA TYR A 155 3.97 -0.11 10.21
C TYR A 155 4.64 -1.41 9.78
N PHE A 156 5.76 -1.31 9.06
CA PHE A 156 6.53 -2.47 8.61
C PHE A 156 6.90 -3.40 9.78
N PHE A 157 7.09 -2.86 10.99
CA PHE A 157 7.41 -3.63 12.20
C PHE A 157 6.21 -4.04 13.07
N ARG A 158 4.99 -3.60 12.75
CA ARG A 158 3.77 -4.04 13.45
C ARG A 158 3.04 -5.16 12.70
N ASN A 159 3.46 -5.49 11.48
CA ASN A 159 2.82 -6.51 10.66
C ASN A 159 3.08 -7.94 11.21
N LYS A 160 2.23 -8.90 10.85
CA LYS A 160 2.23 -10.31 11.31
C LYS A 160 3.56 -11.06 11.12
N HIS A 161 4.43 -10.54 10.25
CA HIS A 161 5.75 -11.05 9.88
C HIS A 161 6.92 -10.29 10.51
N ALA A 162 6.65 -9.30 11.35
CA ALA A 162 7.66 -8.51 12.00
C ALA A 162 8.20 -9.17 13.28
N VAL A 163 9.16 -8.49 13.89
CA VAL A 163 9.71 -8.79 15.20
C VAL A 163 8.60 -8.83 16.25
N LYS A 164 8.59 -9.90 17.05
CA LYS A 164 7.54 -10.15 18.03
C LYS A 164 8.11 -10.01 19.43
N ASP A 165 7.30 -9.48 20.33
CA ASP A 165 7.59 -9.57 21.75
C ASP A 165 7.70 -11.05 22.14
N VAL A 166 8.72 -11.38 22.92
CA VAL A 166 8.90 -12.77 23.37
C VAL A 166 7.88 -13.05 24.47
N VAL A 167 6.99 -14.01 24.23
CA VAL A 167 5.90 -14.36 25.15
C VAL A 167 6.27 -15.61 25.96
N GLY A 168 5.98 -15.61 27.26
CA GLY A 168 6.09 -16.78 28.13
C GLY A 168 7.49 -17.06 28.67
N LYS A 169 7.80 -18.33 28.96
CA LYS A 169 9.06 -18.77 29.63
C LYS A 169 10.34 -18.46 28.86
N GLN A 170 10.25 -18.04 27.60
CA GLN A 170 11.39 -17.66 26.76
C GLN A 170 11.75 -16.18 26.88
N SER A 171 11.00 -15.38 27.66
CA SER A 171 11.24 -13.94 27.75
C SER A 171 12.62 -13.58 28.28
N GLY A 172 13.28 -14.48 29.02
CA GLY A 172 14.62 -14.23 29.56
C GLY A 172 14.66 -12.95 30.39
N LEU A 173 13.55 -12.56 31.04
CA LEU A 173 13.53 -11.34 31.86
C LEU A 173 14.62 -11.42 32.92
N GLY A 174 15.48 -10.40 32.99
CA GLY A 174 16.71 -10.40 33.79
C GLY A 174 17.95 -10.99 33.12
N GLU A 175 17.85 -11.53 31.90
CA GLU A 175 19.00 -11.85 31.05
C GLU A 175 19.46 -10.61 30.28
N PRO A 176 20.78 -10.44 30.05
CA PRO A 176 21.30 -9.27 29.37
C PRO A 176 21.06 -9.35 27.86
N CYS A 177 20.65 -8.23 27.27
CA CYS A 177 20.60 -8.05 25.83
C CYS A 177 21.99 -8.24 25.20
N GLY A 178 22.14 -9.12 24.22
CA GLY A 178 23.41 -9.36 23.55
C GLY A 178 23.96 -8.19 22.71
N ILE A 179 23.27 -7.04 22.67
CA ILE A 179 23.71 -5.82 21.97
C ILE A 179 24.10 -4.72 22.97
N CYS A 180 23.16 -4.26 23.80
CA CYS A 180 23.44 -3.18 24.77
C CYS A 180 23.85 -3.67 26.16
N THR A 181 23.81 -4.97 26.43
CA THR A 181 24.10 -5.60 27.73
C THR A 181 23.17 -5.24 28.89
N ASN A 182 22.16 -4.39 28.65
CA ASN A 182 21.12 -4.11 29.64
C ASN A 182 20.19 -5.32 29.78
N ASP A 183 19.74 -5.58 31.01
CA ASP A 183 18.80 -6.66 31.31
C ASP A 183 17.46 -6.44 30.61
N PHE A 184 16.86 -7.53 30.14
CA PHE A 184 15.52 -7.49 29.57
C PHE A 184 14.48 -7.10 30.62
N ASP A 185 13.63 -6.14 30.28
CA ASP A 185 12.56 -5.59 31.14
C ASP A 185 11.19 -5.60 30.44
N THR A 186 10.20 -4.88 30.97
CA THR A 186 8.88 -4.71 30.32
C THR A 186 8.73 -3.37 29.59
N GLY A 187 9.77 -2.54 29.61
CA GLY A 187 9.81 -1.18 29.08
C GLY A 187 10.63 -1.09 27.79
N SER A 188 11.62 -0.20 27.76
CA SER A 188 12.44 0.04 26.56
C SER A 188 13.34 -1.15 26.23
N HIS A 189 13.71 -1.97 27.22
CA HIS A 189 14.51 -3.17 27.03
C HIS A 189 13.68 -4.45 26.91
N ARG A 190 12.39 -4.35 26.57
CA ARG A 190 11.57 -5.55 26.37
C ARG A 190 12.17 -6.50 25.33
N PRO A 191 12.20 -7.81 25.60
CA PRO A 191 12.83 -8.80 24.73
C PRO A 191 11.98 -8.99 23.47
N GLN A 192 12.64 -8.93 22.32
CA GLN A 192 12.00 -9.06 21.02
C GLN A 192 12.75 -10.07 20.14
N GLN A 193 12.01 -10.97 19.49
CA GLN A 193 12.56 -12.03 18.65
C GLN A 193 12.31 -11.78 17.17
N GLY A 194 13.38 -11.83 16.38
CA GLY A 194 13.29 -11.79 14.92
C GLY A 194 12.95 -13.16 14.30
N PRO A 195 12.59 -13.19 13.01
CA PRO A 195 12.22 -14.44 12.31
C PRO A 195 13.38 -15.45 12.21
N CYS A 196 14.62 -15.00 12.42
CA CYS A 196 15.81 -15.85 12.52
C CYS A 196 16.02 -16.48 13.91
N GLY A 197 15.15 -16.21 14.87
CA GLY A 197 15.20 -16.77 16.24
C GLY A 197 16.05 -15.98 17.24
N HIS A 198 16.87 -15.02 16.80
CA HIS A 198 17.66 -14.17 17.72
C HIS A 198 16.79 -13.20 18.50
N ILE A 199 17.15 -12.99 19.77
CA ILE A 199 16.47 -12.10 20.72
C ILE A 199 17.39 -10.92 21.05
N TYR A 200 16.83 -9.71 21.06
CA TYR A 200 17.47 -8.50 21.56
C TYR A 200 16.40 -7.55 22.05
N CYS A 201 16.81 -6.50 22.76
CA CYS A 201 15.86 -5.59 23.39
C CYS A 201 15.24 -4.64 22.36
N HIS A 202 14.02 -4.18 22.63
CA HIS A 202 13.25 -3.30 21.75
C HIS A 202 14.00 -2.01 21.36
N GLU A 203 14.73 -1.40 22.29
CA GLU A 203 15.55 -0.22 22.00
C GLU A 203 16.72 -0.52 21.05
N CYS A 204 17.45 -1.63 21.27
CA CYS A 204 18.49 -2.07 20.34
C CYS A 204 17.92 -2.41 18.97
N PHE A 205 16.70 -2.94 18.92
CA PHE A 205 16.01 -3.15 17.66
C PHE A 205 15.76 -1.84 16.95
N LYS A 206 15.08 -0.88 17.61
CA LYS A 206 14.84 0.47 17.08
C LYS A 206 16.11 1.13 16.56
N ASN A 207 17.22 1.02 17.29
CA ASN A 207 18.50 1.57 16.87
C ASN A 207 19.06 0.85 15.64
N THR A 208 19.04 -0.49 15.62
CA THR A 208 19.45 -1.28 14.44
C THR A 208 18.66 -0.87 13.20
N LEU A 209 17.37 -0.60 13.36
CA LEU A 209 16.50 -0.11 12.31
C LEU A 209 16.89 1.30 11.86
N ALA A 210 17.03 2.24 12.78
CA ALA A 210 17.45 3.61 12.48
C ALA A 210 18.79 3.63 11.71
N HIS A 211 19.70 2.71 12.03
CA HIS A 211 20.95 2.53 11.27
C HIS A 211 20.74 1.89 9.89
N ALA A 212 19.90 0.87 9.80
CA ALA A 212 19.56 0.22 8.53
C ALA A 212 18.90 1.18 7.54
N LEU A 213 18.21 2.23 8.02
CA LEU A 213 17.52 3.25 7.23
C LEU A 213 18.42 4.36 6.66
N LYS A 214 19.70 4.44 7.07
CA LYS A 214 20.62 5.48 6.58
C LYS A 214 21.03 5.33 5.10
N PRO A 215 21.29 4.12 4.57
CA PRO A 215 21.57 3.94 3.15
C PRO A 215 20.29 4.01 2.30
N PRO A 216 20.38 4.44 1.02
CA PRO A 216 19.24 4.45 0.09
C PRO A 216 18.65 3.06 -0.17
N GLU A 217 19.43 2.01 0.02
CA GLU A 217 18.98 0.61 -0.05
C GLU A 217 19.07 -0.03 1.34
N ALA A 218 18.10 0.31 2.19
CA ALA A 218 18.02 -0.18 3.55
C ALA A 218 17.72 -1.69 3.55
N LYS A 219 18.70 -2.50 3.95
CA LYS A 219 18.53 -3.92 4.23
C LYS A 219 18.25 -4.12 5.71
N TYR A 220 17.04 -4.56 6.03
CA TYR A 220 16.65 -4.93 7.38
C TYR A 220 17.27 -6.26 7.79
N THR A 221 18.43 -6.20 8.43
CA THR A 221 19.19 -7.40 8.79
C THR A 221 19.36 -7.54 10.29
N CYS A 222 19.26 -8.77 10.78
CA CYS A 222 19.52 -9.11 12.17
C CYS A 222 20.97 -8.76 12.53
N ALA A 223 21.18 -8.10 13.67
CA ALA A 223 22.52 -7.73 14.13
C ALA A 223 23.44 -8.94 14.37
N PHE A 224 22.88 -10.11 14.70
CA PHE A 224 23.63 -11.33 15.02
C PHE A 224 23.99 -12.14 13.77
N CYS A 225 23.00 -12.51 12.96
CA CYS A 225 23.20 -13.44 11.85
C CYS A 225 23.03 -12.82 10.45
N ARG A 226 22.75 -11.50 10.39
CA ARG A 226 22.50 -10.75 9.15
C ARG A 226 21.31 -11.22 8.31
N SER A 227 20.54 -12.18 8.80
CA SER A 227 19.29 -12.61 8.16
C SER A 227 18.26 -11.49 8.12
N CYS A 228 17.45 -11.49 7.07
CA CYS A 228 16.37 -10.52 6.88
C CYS A 228 15.40 -10.53 8.06
N LEU A 229 15.10 -9.36 8.60
CA LEU A 229 14.18 -9.19 9.74
C LEU A 229 12.70 -9.36 9.38
N VAL A 230 12.39 -9.57 8.10
CA VAL A 230 11.03 -9.80 7.61
C VAL A 230 10.78 -11.28 7.32
N CYS A 231 11.65 -11.93 6.54
CA CYS A 231 11.48 -13.34 6.16
C CYS A 231 12.45 -14.31 6.82
N GLY A 232 13.48 -13.83 7.52
CA GLY A 232 14.50 -14.69 8.13
C GLY A 232 15.56 -15.24 7.17
N ALA A 233 15.55 -14.89 5.88
CA ALA A 233 16.53 -15.38 4.91
C ALA A 233 17.89 -14.64 5.01
N SER A 234 19.01 -15.36 4.90
CA SER A 234 20.38 -14.85 5.04
C SER A 234 20.87 -13.93 3.90
N SER A 235 20.16 -13.89 2.77
CA SER A 235 20.53 -13.08 1.60
C SER A 235 19.28 -12.59 0.86
N CYS A 236 18.31 -12.02 1.61
CA CYS A 236 17.08 -11.52 1.01
C CYS A 236 17.34 -10.27 0.15
N GLU A 237 16.94 -10.32 -1.11
CA GLU A 237 16.97 -9.19 -2.04
C GLU A 237 15.60 -8.50 -2.14
N ASP A 238 14.54 -9.19 -1.73
CA ASP A 238 13.16 -8.71 -1.90
C ASP A 238 12.74 -7.70 -0.84
N HIS A 239 13.18 -7.89 0.41
CA HIS A 239 12.89 -7.02 1.54
C HIS A 239 13.92 -5.90 1.72
N ILE A 240 14.39 -5.37 0.61
CA ILE A 240 15.03 -4.05 0.57
C ILE A 240 13.88 -3.06 0.54
N SER A 241 13.77 -2.27 1.60
CA SER A 241 12.83 -1.17 1.54
C SER A 241 13.55 0.03 0.95
N THR A 242 13.05 0.47 -0.20
CA THR A 242 13.40 1.76 -0.79
C THR A 242 12.73 2.81 0.08
N HIS A 243 13.34 3.11 1.22
CA HIS A 243 12.81 4.12 2.10
C HIS A 243 13.04 5.51 1.51
N GLU A 244 12.04 6.34 1.73
CA GLU A 244 12.19 7.77 1.64
C GLU A 244 13.30 8.18 2.61
N LYS A 245 14.38 8.78 2.10
CA LYS A 245 15.54 9.19 2.92
C LYS A 245 15.15 10.15 4.04
N VAL A 246 14.06 10.89 3.82
CA VAL A 246 13.46 11.86 4.73
C VAL A 246 11.94 11.80 4.55
N PRO A 247 11.16 12.16 5.58
CA PRO A 247 9.72 12.29 5.46
C PRO A 247 9.31 13.22 4.29
N PRO A 248 8.24 12.90 3.57
CA PRO A 248 7.79 13.71 2.44
C PRO A 248 7.36 15.10 2.93
N TYR A 249 7.66 16.12 2.13
CA TYR A 249 7.24 17.49 2.43
C TYR A 249 5.72 17.55 2.63
N PRO A 250 5.20 18.12 3.74
CA PRO A 250 3.78 18.03 4.06
C PRO A 250 2.89 18.57 2.95
N LEU A 251 1.94 17.74 2.50
CA LEU A 251 1.10 18.08 1.35
C LEU A 251 0.23 19.32 1.61
N GLY A 252 -0.30 19.46 2.82
CA GLY A 252 -1.06 20.65 3.20
C GLY A 252 -0.24 21.94 3.13
N VAL A 253 1.05 21.90 3.51
CA VAL A 253 1.93 23.07 3.40
C VAL A 253 2.15 23.44 1.93
N LEU A 254 2.37 22.45 1.06
CA LEU A 254 2.49 22.68 -0.38
C LEU A 254 1.23 23.32 -0.98
N LEU A 255 0.05 22.82 -0.59
CA LEU A 255 -1.23 23.28 -1.14
C LEU A 255 -1.73 24.58 -0.51
N SER A 256 -1.17 24.98 0.63
CA SER A 256 -1.48 26.26 1.28
C SER A 256 -0.87 27.49 0.59
N ASP A 257 -0.05 27.29 -0.46
CA ASP A 257 0.44 28.40 -1.29
C ASP A 257 -0.76 29.19 -1.86
N PRO A 258 -0.90 30.50 -1.52
CA PRO A 258 -2.13 31.24 -1.76
C PRO A 258 -2.58 31.12 -3.22
N HIS A 259 -3.83 30.67 -3.39
CA HIS A 259 -4.48 30.55 -4.69
C HIS A 259 -3.88 29.55 -5.68
N LEU A 260 -3.02 28.62 -5.26
CA LEU A 260 -2.46 27.59 -6.17
C LEU A 260 -3.54 26.81 -6.92
N LEU A 261 -4.62 26.45 -6.21
CA LEU A 261 -5.73 25.67 -6.76
C LEU A 261 -6.97 26.51 -7.09
N CYS A 262 -6.92 27.82 -6.85
CA CYS A 262 -8.02 28.71 -7.21
C CYS A 262 -8.02 28.93 -8.71
N THR A 263 -9.18 28.77 -9.34
CA THR A 263 -9.35 29.22 -10.73
C THR A 263 -9.78 30.69 -10.71
N PRO A 264 -9.36 31.50 -11.69
CA PRO A 264 -9.80 32.90 -11.81
C PRO A 264 -11.32 33.06 -11.99
N GLU A 265 -12.00 31.97 -12.34
CA GLU A 265 -13.42 31.90 -12.64
C GLU A 265 -14.27 31.58 -11.40
N GLU A 266 -13.66 31.15 -10.30
CA GLU A 266 -14.34 30.84 -9.05
C GLU A 266 -14.38 32.07 -8.13
N ASP A 267 -15.59 32.46 -7.68
CA ASP A 267 -15.78 33.53 -6.69
C ASP A 267 -15.34 33.12 -5.26
N TYR A 268 -14.74 31.94 -5.10
CA TYR A 268 -14.34 31.38 -3.80
C TYR A 268 -12.94 30.75 -3.84
N CYS A 269 -12.27 30.73 -2.68
CA CYS A 269 -10.91 30.25 -2.55
C CYS A 269 -10.87 28.79 -2.10
N ALA A 270 -10.42 27.88 -2.96
CA ALA A 270 -10.22 26.47 -2.59
C ALA A 270 -9.24 26.25 -1.42
N ALA A 271 -8.39 27.23 -1.09
CA ALA A 271 -7.43 27.10 0.01
C ALA A 271 -8.08 27.03 1.41
N ASP A 272 -9.30 27.57 1.55
CA ASP A 272 -10.05 27.53 2.81
C ASP A 272 -10.91 26.26 2.95
N GLU A 273 -10.98 25.43 1.90
CA GLU A 273 -11.74 24.20 1.90
C GLU A 273 -10.96 23.04 2.53
N MET A 274 -11.69 22.06 3.08
CA MET A 274 -11.08 20.78 3.45
C MET A 274 -10.37 20.18 2.24
N LEU A 275 -9.14 19.70 2.47
CA LEU A 275 -8.31 19.10 1.42
C LEU A 275 -8.06 20.03 0.22
N TYR A 276 -8.14 21.35 0.43
CA TYR A 276 -7.87 22.38 -0.57
C TYR A 276 -8.75 22.24 -1.82
N GLY A 277 -10.00 21.80 -1.62
CA GLY A 277 -10.98 21.57 -2.68
C GLY A 277 -10.75 20.33 -3.53
N LEU A 278 -9.80 19.46 -3.19
CA LEU A 278 -9.68 18.16 -3.82
C LEU A 278 -10.65 17.16 -3.19
N SER A 279 -11.27 16.30 -3.99
CA SER A 279 -12.03 15.18 -3.43
C SER A 279 -11.09 14.24 -2.66
N PRO A 280 -11.55 13.53 -1.62
CA PRO A 280 -10.69 12.62 -0.85
C PRO A 280 -9.92 11.61 -1.70
N LYS A 281 -10.55 11.06 -2.75
CA LYS A 281 -9.90 10.14 -3.70
C LYS A 281 -8.78 10.81 -4.49
N ARG A 282 -8.99 12.04 -4.95
CA ARG A 282 -7.99 12.81 -5.72
C ARG A 282 -6.86 13.30 -4.82
N TYR A 283 -7.17 13.74 -3.61
CA TYR A 283 -6.16 14.11 -2.61
C TYR A 283 -5.27 12.92 -2.25
N TRP A 284 -5.88 11.76 -1.95
CA TRP A 284 -5.13 10.52 -1.69
C TRP A 284 -4.23 10.13 -2.87
N ALA A 285 -4.77 10.17 -4.10
CA ALA A 285 -4.00 9.85 -5.30
C ALA A 285 -2.83 10.82 -5.48
N PHE A 286 -3.04 12.12 -5.29
CA PHE A 286 -1.98 13.11 -5.35
C PHE A 286 -0.94 12.89 -4.26
N ARG A 287 -1.35 12.61 -3.02
CA ARG A 287 -0.44 12.30 -1.89
C ARG A 287 0.51 11.17 -2.22
N GLU A 288 0.01 10.06 -2.77
CA GLU A 288 0.83 8.89 -3.09
C GLU A 288 1.68 9.09 -4.36
N GLN A 289 1.13 9.71 -5.41
CA GLN A 289 1.88 9.94 -6.67
C GLN A 289 3.01 10.97 -6.49
N SER A 290 2.79 11.97 -5.64
CA SER A 290 3.78 13.03 -5.39
C SER A 290 4.82 12.66 -4.33
N ARG A 291 4.66 11.53 -3.65
CA ARG A 291 5.38 11.27 -2.39
C ARG A 291 6.90 11.23 -2.52
N GLU A 292 7.41 10.58 -3.58
CA GLU A 292 8.85 10.53 -3.84
C GLU A 292 9.43 11.92 -4.15
N LEU A 293 8.69 12.72 -4.94
CA LEU A 293 9.05 14.08 -5.27
C LEU A 293 9.03 14.99 -4.03
N ARG A 294 8.01 14.85 -3.16
CA ARG A 294 7.93 15.56 -1.87
C ARG A 294 9.04 15.15 -0.91
N SER A 295 9.44 13.88 -0.91
CA SER A 295 10.59 13.41 -0.12
C SER A 295 11.91 13.99 -0.64
N SER A 296 12.06 14.06 -1.96
CA SER A 296 13.22 14.70 -2.60
C SER A 296 13.28 16.20 -2.28
N LEU A 297 12.14 16.90 -2.33
CA LEU A 297 12.01 18.30 -1.93
C LEU A 297 12.43 18.51 -0.48
N SER A 298 11.93 17.71 0.47
CA SER A 298 12.36 17.77 1.88
C SER A 298 13.88 17.64 2.03
N ALA A 299 14.51 16.72 1.28
CA ALA A 299 15.95 16.49 1.36
C ALA A 299 16.74 17.69 0.83
N GLN A 300 16.28 18.33 -0.26
CA GLN A 300 16.93 19.50 -0.83
C GLN A 300 16.75 20.74 0.07
N LEU A 301 15.56 20.95 0.63
CA LEU A 301 15.32 22.02 1.61
C LEU A 301 16.20 21.85 2.85
N TYR A 302 16.40 20.60 3.30
CA TYR A 302 17.35 20.32 4.38
C TYR A 302 18.77 20.75 4.01
N ILE A 303 19.25 20.42 2.80
CA ILE A 303 20.58 20.83 2.31
C ILE A 303 20.73 22.36 2.31
N LEU A 304 19.72 23.08 1.82
CA LEU A 304 19.71 24.54 1.77
C LEU A 304 19.72 25.16 3.17
N ASN A 305 18.95 24.61 4.10
CA ASN A 305 18.86 25.12 5.48
C ASN A 305 20.13 24.90 6.30
N HIS A 306 20.95 23.90 5.94
CA HIS A 306 22.18 23.56 6.66
C HIS A 306 23.46 24.09 6.00
N ALA A 307 23.32 24.98 5.00
CA ALA A 307 24.43 25.71 4.36
C ALA A 307 25.62 24.81 3.97
N LEU A 308 25.33 23.69 3.29
CA LEU A 308 26.38 22.85 2.69
C LEU A 308 27.07 23.61 1.53
N ASP A 309 28.24 23.12 1.10
CA ASP A 309 29.09 23.66 0.01
C ASP A 309 28.33 24.48 -1.08
N PRO A 310 28.84 25.65 -1.52
CA PRO A 310 28.14 26.52 -2.48
C PRO A 310 27.71 25.84 -3.79
N ASN A 311 28.44 24.82 -4.26
CA ASN A 311 28.02 24.07 -5.45
C ASN A 311 26.81 23.18 -5.16
N HIS A 312 26.69 22.65 -3.94
CA HIS A 312 25.51 21.92 -3.51
C HIS A 312 24.30 22.85 -3.35
N GLU A 313 24.50 24.08 -2.90
CA GLU A 313 23.42 25.06 -2.73
C GLU A 313 22.78 25.44 -4.08
N SER A 314 23.58 25.76 -5.10
CA SER A 314 23.06 26.12 -6.43
C SER A 314 22.29 24.96 -7.08
N ARG A 315 22.82 23.73 -6.97
CA ARG A 315 22.12 22.54 -7.47
C ARG A 315 20.82 22.29 -6.71
N ALA A 316 20.85 22.35 -5.38
CA ALA A 316 19.66 22.12 -4.55
C ALA A 316 18.57 23.16 -4.83
N LYS A 317 18.91 24.45 -5.05
CA LYS A 317 17.95 25.48 -5.45
C LYS A 317 17.24 25.13 -6.77
N ALA A 318 18.01 24.77 -7.80
CA ALA A 318 17.45 24.40 -9.10
C ALA A 318 16.51 23.18 -9.01
N GLU A 319 16.90 22.17 -8.21
CA GLU A 319 16.07 20.98 -7.99
C GLU A 319 14.81 21.28 -7.16
N VAL A 320 14.87 22.20 -6.18
CA VAL A 320 13.72 22.67 -5.41
C VAL A 320 12.71 23.34 -6.33
N ASP A 321 13.15 24.28 -7.18
CA ASP A 321 12.29 24.98 -8.12
C ASP A 321 11.63 24.01 -9.11
N GLN A 322 12.39 23.05 -9.63
CA GLN A 322 11.88 21.99 -10.49
C GLN A 322 10.82 21.13 -9.78
N SER A 323 11.11 20.70 -8.56
CA SER A 323 10.22 19.84 -7.77
C SER A 323 8.92 20.57 -7.42
N LEU A 324 9.02 21.82 -6.96
CA LEU A 324 7.85 22.66 -6.68
C LEU A 324 7.00 22.87 -7.92
N LYS A 325 7.61 23.16 -9.07
CA LYS A 325 6.88 23.31 -10.34
C LYS A 325 6.10 22.04 -10.68
N GLN A 326 6.77 20.88 -10.68
CA GLN A 326 6.13 19.60 -10.98
C GLN A 326 4.99 19.27 -10.01
N LEU A 327 5.20 19.52 -8.71
CA LEU A 327 4.19 19.31 -7.68
C LEU A 327 2.96 20.21 -7.88
N LYS A 328 3.18 21.47 -8.24
CA LYS A 328 2.11 22.43 -8.57
C LYS A 328 1.32 21.99 -9.80
N ASP A 329 2.01 21.58 -10.87
CA ASP A 329 1.38 21.08 -12.10
C ASP A 329 0.49 19.85 -11.81
N MET A 330 0.98 18.91 -10.99
CA MET A 330 0.21 17.74 -10.55
C MET A 330 -1.03 18.13 -9.71
N ALA A 331 -0.89 19.11 -8.82
CA ALA A 331 -2.00 19.57 -7.97
C ALA A 331 -3.11 20.22 -8.80
N ILE A 332 -2.74 21.09 -9.76
CA ILE A 332 -3.67 21.75 -10.69
C ILE A 332 -4.42 20.71 -11.52
N GLU A 333 -3.72 19.70 -12.05
CA GLU A 333 -4.37 18.61 -12.78
C GLU A 333 -5.33 17.81 -11.90
N GLY A 334 -4.94 17.53 -10.66
CA GLY A 334 -5.82 16.90 -9.67
C GLY A 334 -7.11 17.68 -9.40
N ARG A 335 -7.03 19.02 -9.34
CA ARG A 335 -8.21 19.89 -9.18
C ARG A 335 -9.11 19.87 -10.41
N LYS A 336 -8.55 19.93 -11.62
CA LYS A 336 -9.34 19.80 -12.86
C LYS A 336 -10.12 18.50 -12.90
N LEU A 337 -9.48 17.39 -12.56
CA LEU A 337 -10.14 16.09 -12.48
C LEU A 337 -11.23 16.04 -11.39
N THR A 338 -11.01 16.71 -10.26
CA THR A 338 -12.04 16.84 -9.22
C THR A 338 -13.28 17.57 -9.74
N LEU A 339 -13.10 18.69 -10.44
CA LEU A 339 -14.20 19.45 -11.02
C LEU A 339 -14.96 18.64 -12.09
N GLN A 340 -14.25 17.85 -12.89
CA GLN A 340 -14.87 16.93 -13.85
C GLN A 340 -15.68 15.83 -13.16
N ASP A 341 -15.16 15.24 -12.08
CA ASP A 341 -15.88 14.22 -11.31
C ASP A 341 -17.20 14.81 -10.74
N LEU A 342 -17.15 16.02 -10.16
CA LEU A 342 -18.33 16.72 -9.63
C LEU A 342 -19.37 17.04 -10.69
N GLU A 343 -18.94 17.46 -11.89
CA GLU A 343 -19.85 17.72 -13.00
C GLU A 343 -20.54 16.44 -13.48
N MET A 344 -19.80 15.34 -13.58
CA MET A 344 -20.36 14.04 -13.93
C MET A 344 -21.37 13.55 -12.89
N GLU A 345 -21.10 13.73 -11.60
CA GLU A 345 -22.04 13.42 -10.52
C GLU A 345 -23.30 14.27 -10.62
N ARG A 346 -23.17 15.58 -10.91
CA ARG A 346 -24.30 16.49 -11.11
C ARG A 346 -25.17 16.06 -12.29
N LEU A 347 -24.56 15.70 -13.42
CA LEU A 347 -25.26 15.23 -14.61
C LEU A 347 -25.99 13.90 -14.35
N ALA A 348 -25.36 12.98 -13.62
CA ALA A 348 -25.98 11.72 -13.22
C ALA A 348 -27.19 11.94 -12.30
N ALA A 349 -27.08 12.81 -11.29
CA ALA A 349 -28.18 13.14 -10.39
C ALA A 349 -29.37 13.80 -11.13
N ALA A 350 -29.08 14.71 -12.07
CA ALA A 350 -30.10 15.35 -12.90
C ALA A 350 -30.82 14.38 -13.85
N PHE A 351 -30.18 13.26 -14.22
CA PHE A 351 -30.79 12.21 -15.02
C PHE A 351 -31.77 11.37 -14.19
N ILE A 352 -31.37 10.98 -12.97
CA ILE A 352 -32.21 10.20 -12.05
C ILE A 352 -33.46 10.99 -11.63
N GLY A 353 -33.30 12.27 -11.31
CA GLY A 353 -34.42 13.11 -10.85
C GLY A 353 -35.48 13.46 -11.90
N LYS A 354 -35.30 13.08 -13.18
CA LYS A 354 -36.31 13.29 -14.24
C LYS A 354 -37.30 12.13 -14.40
N ASP A 355 -36.97 10.94 -13.91
CA ASP A 355 -37.84 9.76 -14.04
C ASP A 355 -39.05 9.80 -13.09
N ASP A 356 -38.96 10.53 -11.96
CA ASP A 356 -40.05 10.66 -10.98
C ASP A 356 -41.18 11.64 -11.41
N SER A 357 -41.19 12.07 -12.67
CA SER A 357 -42.21 13.00 -13.21
C SER A 357 -43.09 12.41 -14.33
N LEU A 358 -43.00 11.10 -14.55
CA LEU A 358 -43.86 10.33 -15.45
C LEU A 358 -44.82 9.43 -14.65
N ASP A 359 -45.65 10.06 -13.81
CA ASP A 359 -46.89 9.47 -13.25
C ASP A 359 -48.09 10.32 -13.66
#